data_AF-A0A136WKI6-F1
#
_entry.id   AF-A0A136WKI6-F1
#
_cell.length_a   1.000
_cell.length_b   1.000
_cell.length_c   1.000
_cell.angle_alpha   90.00
_cell.angle_beta   90.00
_cell.angle_gamma   90.00
#
_symmetry.space_group_name_H-M   'P 1'
#
loop_
_entity.id
_entity.type
_entity.pdbx_description
1 polymer ?
#
loop_
_entity_poly.entity_id
_entity_poly.type
_entity_poly.pdbx_seq_one_letter_code
_entity_poly.pdbx_strand_id
1 'polypeptide(L)'
;MNSKKLCCICVLFSLLAGCASESSIDEKKKKAQVTQSNINKNTPQQLTDKDLFGNETTLAVSEEDIQAALDGDEFRVPLNSPVILVQSGNRAPETIMQEEMRKYYTVSTFSGIPDRQKPLTCNKNKDKNENEDVASAENMNWMQALRFVAAKGHQKAIIVFQDTLQTGEYDSALKSTVWSDYKNEKLTDAISLRYLVRFTLVDVATGEWATWSPVNYEYKVLPPLPDKNEASTTDMTEQQIMQLKQKTYKAMVKDLVNRYQ
;
A
#
# COMPACT_ATOMS: atom_id res chain seq x y z
N MET A 1 -20.03 -51.95 -55.28
CA MET A 1 -19.23 -52.09 -56.52
C MET A 1 -18.64 -50.73 -56.85
N ASN A 2 -17.37 -50.47 -57.15
CA ASN A 2 -16.08 -51.18 -57.16
C ASN A 2 -15.07 -50.03 -57.38
N SER A 3 -14.12 -49.75 -56.47
CA SER A 3 -12.72 -50.22 -56.50
C SER A 3 -11.99 -50.06 -57.84
N LYS A 4 -10.87 -49.31 -57.82
CA LYS A 4 -9.56 -49.52 -58.50
C LYS A 4 -8.68 -48.29 -58.15
N LYS A 5 -7.78 -48.27 -57.15
CA LYS A 5 -6.46 -48.91 -56.95
C LYS A 5 -5.43 -48.69 -58.07
N LEU A 6 -4.35 -47.95 -57.74
CA LEU A 6 -2.91 -48.18 -58.02
C LEU A 6 -2.16 -46.97 -57.40
N CYS A 7 -1.43 -47.00 -56.28
CA CYS A 7 -0.29 -47.82 -55.83
C CYS A 7 0.96 -47.70 -56.73
N CYS A 8 1.95 -46.92 -56.29
CA CYS A 8 3.36 -47.22 -56.53
C CYS A 8 4.21 -46.67 -55.38
N ILE A 9 5.00 -47.57 -54.82
CA ILE A 9 5.95 -47.47 -53.70
C ILE A 9 7.36 -47.34 -54.30
N CYS A 10 8.30 -46.69 -53.60
CA CYS A 10 9.72 -47.09 -53.40
C CYS A 10 10.58 -45.84 -53.10
N VAL A 11 11.16 -45.64 -51.90
CA VAL A 11 12.34 -46.27 -51.24
C VAL A 11 13.52 -45.27 -51.18
N LEU A 12 13.89 -44.94 -49.93
CA LEU A 12 15.17 -44.53 -49.33
C LEU A 12 16.37 -44.08 -50.21
N PHE A 13 17.09 -43.03 -49.79
CA PHE A 13 18.29 -43.12 -48.93
C PHE A 13 18.91 -41.75 -48.62
N SER A 14 19.41 -41.64 -47.38
CA SER A 14 20.12 -40.51 -46.77
C SER A 14 21.53 -40.31 -47.34
N LEU A 15 22.02 -39.06 -47.31
CA LEU A 15 23.46 -38.74 -47.32
C LEU A 15 23.76 -37.64 -46.29
N LEU A 16 24.74 -37.95 -45.43
CA LEU A 16 25.34 -37.10 -44.41
C LEU A 16 26.41 -36.17 -44.99
N ALA A 17 26.45 -34.92 -44.53
CA ALA A 17 27.63 -34.05 -44.36
C ALA A 17 27.12 -32.74 -43.71
N GLY A 18 27.68 -32.09 -42.70
CA GLY A 18 28.87 -32.23 -41.87
C GLY A 18 28.85 -31.01 -40.93
N CYS A 19 29.21 -31.19 -39.67
CA CYS A 19 29.23 -30.11 -38.67
C CYS A 19 30.31 -29.06 -38.97
N ALA A 20 29.97 -27.78 -38.86
CA ALA A 20 30.91 -26.72 -38.48
C ALA A 20 30.14 -25.61 -37.74
N SER A 21 30.40 -25.53 -36.45
CA SER A 21 30.02 -24.46 -35.53
C SER A 21 30.93 -23.26 -35.73
N GLU A 22 30.37 -22.09 -36.04
CA GLU A 22 31.02 -20.80 -35.78
C GLU A 22 30.17 -19.99 -34.81
N SER A 23 30.71 -19.83 -33.61
CA SER A 23 30.30 -18.86 -32.61
C SER A 23 30.74 -17.46 -33.03
N SER A 24 29.89 -16.45 -32.85
CA SER A 24 30.36 -15.09 -32.56
C SER A 24 29.82 -14.65 -31.20
N ILE A 25 30.72 -14.70 -30.22
CA ILE A 25 30.60 -14.01 -28.94
C ILE A 25 30.98 -12.54 -29.18
N ASP A 26 30.24 -11.66 -28.52
CA ASP A 26 30.39 -10.20 -28.38
C ASP A 26 29.95 -9.30 -29.56
N GLU A 27 28.73 -8.74 -29.43
CA GLU A 27 28.61 -7.36 -28.93
C GLU A 27 27.16 -6.98 -28.54
N LYS A 28 27.00 -6.70 -27.25
CA LYS A 28 26.21 -5.60 -26.67
C LYS A 28 24.67 -5.62 -26.76
N LYS A 29 24.12 -6.21 -25.69
CA LYS A 29 23.27 -5.49 -24.71
C LYS A 29 21.99 -4.84 -25.24
N LYS A 30 21.09 -5.63 -25.82
CA LYS A 30 19.65 -5.27 -25.85
C LYS A 30 19.02 -5.67 -24.52
N LYS A 31 19.33 -4.92 -23.47
CA LYS A 31 18.62 -5.00 -22.19
C LYS A 31 17.16 -4.75 -22.52
N ALA A 32 16.31 -5.73 -22.21
CA ALA A 32 14.87 -5.60 -22.27
C ALA A 32 14.51 -4.28 -21.57
N GLN A 33 14.06 -3.32 -22.37
CA GLN A 33 13.52 -2.07 -21.89
C GLN A 33 12.20 -2.48 -21.25
N VAL A 34 12.27 -2.78 -19.95
CA VAL A 34 11.09 -2.79 -19.09
C VAL A 34 10.45 -1.45 -19.31
N THR A 35 9.32 -1.44 -20.00
CA THR A 35 8.42 -0.31 -20.09
C THR A 35 8.08 0.05 -18.66
N GLN A 36 8.83 0.98 -18.08
CA GLN A 36 8.41 1.69 -16.88
C GLN A 36 7.07 2.30 -17.26
N SER A 37 6.00 1.73 -16.73
CA SER A 37 4.73 2.40 -16.68
C SER A 37 5.03 3.78 -16.10
N ASN A 38 4.74 4.82 -16.88
CA ASN A 38 4.69 6.17 -16.39
C ASN A 38 3.60 6.17 -15.30
N ILE A 39 4.01 5.90 -14.06
CA ILE A 39 3.16 6.08 -12.90
C ILE A 39 2.89 7.57 -12.86
N ASN A 40 1.62 7.90 -13.07
CA ASN A 40 1.08 9.24 -13.05
C ASN A 40 1.60 9.97 -11.81
N LYS A 41 2.34 11.08 -11.99
CA LYS A 41 3.07 11.81 -10.92
C LYS A 41 2.16 12.47 -9.86
N ASN A 42 0.86 12.20 -9.88
CA ASN A 42 -0.14 12.91 -9.10
C ASN A 42 -0.89 12.03 -8.08
N THR A 43 -0.59 10.73 -7.96
CA THR A 43 -1.10 9.94 -6.83
C THR A 43 -0.21 10.17 -5.62
N PRO A 44 -0.78 10.60 -4.47
CA PRO A 44 -0.01 10.69 -3.23
C PRO A 44 0.64 9.35 -2.91
N GLN A 45 1.94 9.36 -2.63
CA GLN A 45 2.67 8.15 -2.34
C GLN A 45 2.27 7.63 -0.95
N GLN A 46 1.54 6.52 -0.93
CA GLN A 46 1.19 5.81 0.30
C GLN A 46 2.45 5.22 0.96
N LEU A 47 2.50 5.23 2.28
CA LEU A 47 3.55 4.54 3.04
C LEU A 47 3.47 3.05 2.74
N THR A 48 4.58 2.50 2.25
CA THR A 48 4.70 1.07 2.00
C THR A 48 5.01 0.34 3.30
N ASP A 49 4.75 -0.96 3.32
CA ASP A 49 5.10 -1.81 4.48
C ASP A 49 6.62 -1.77 4.75
N LYS A 50 7.45 -1.53 3.72
CA LYS A 50 8.89 -1.29 3.86
C LYS A 50 9.22 0.04 4.56
N ASP A 51 8.41 1.08 4.36
CA ASP A 51 8.58 2.35 5.07
C ASP A 51 8.10 2.23 6.53
N LEU A 52 7.14 1.34 6.80
CA LEU A 52 6.61 1.07 8.14
C LEU A 52 7.55 0.15 8.95
N PHE A 53 7.92 -1.00 8.40
CA PHE A 53 8.65 -2.03 9.16
C PHE A 53 10.15 -2.02 8.86
N GLY A 54 10.59 -1.29 7.84
CA GLY A 54 11.98 -1.27 7.37
C GLY A 54 12.26 -2.38 6.35
N ASN A 55 13.55 -2.58 6.06
CA ASN A 55 13.99 -3.68 5.20
C ASN A 55 14.47 -4.86 6.05
N GLU A 56 13.59 -5.83 6.27
CA GLU A 56 13.88 -7.02 7.09
C GLU A 56 15.07 -7.84 6.55
N THR A 57 15.35 -7.78 5.24
CA THR A 57 16.46 -8.53 4.60
C THR A 57 17.87 -7.98 4.91
N THR A 58 17.98 -6.80 5.51
CA THR A 58 19.26 -6.19 5.87
C THR A 58 19.51 -6.16 7.38
N LEU A 59 18.54 -6.59 8.18
CA LEU A 59 18.70 -6.73 9.63
C LEU A 59 19.37 -8.08 9.91
N ALA A 60 20.52 -8.05 10.58
CA ALA A 60 21.10 -9.24 11.18
C ALA A 60 20.27 -9.59 12.43
N VAL A 61 19.21 -10.39 12.24
CA VAL A 61 18.33 -10.85 13.31
C VAL A 61 18.85 -12.17 13.85
N SER A 62 19.14 -12.24 15.15
CA SER A 62 19.52 -13.48 15.84
C SER A 62 18.31 -14.25 16.35
N GLU A 63 18.47 -15.53 16.72
CA GLU A 63 17.38 -16.32 17.31
C GLU A 63 17.01 -15.76 18.69
N GLU A 64 17.98 -15.22 19.42
CA GLU A 64 17.77 -14.53 20.69
C GLU A 64 16.90 -13.28 20.53
N ASP A 65 17.08 -12.52 19.43
CA ASP A 65 16.24 -11.35 19.13
C ASP A 65 14.79 -11.77 18.82
N ILE A 66 14.60 -12.90 18.13
CA ILE A 66 13.26 -13.44 17.83
C ILE A 66 12.56 -13.86 19.12
N GLN A 67 13.25 -14.61 19.99
CA GLN A 67 12.66 -15.04 21.25
C GLN A 67 12.33 -13.86 22.15
N ALA A 68 13.21 -12.84 22.22
CA ALA A 68 12.94 -11.61 22.94
C ALA A 68 11.71 -10.85 22.40
N ALA A 69 11.49 -10.87 21.08
CA ALA A 69 10.31 -10.27 20.46
C ALA A 69 9.02 -11.07 20.72
N LEU A 70 9.12 -12.38 20.94
CA LEU A 70 7.98 -13.23 21.30
C LEU A 70 7.62 -13.16 22.80
N ASP A 71 8.62 -12.93 23.65
CA ASP A 71 8.46 -12.81 25.10
C ASP A 71 7.96 -11.42 25.55
N GLY A 72 7.75 -10.50 24.60
CA GLY A 72 7.22 -9.17 24.83
C GLY A 72 5.79 -9.17 25.41
N ASP A 73 5.45 -8.08 26.10
CA ASP A 73 4.11 -7.88 26.65
C ASP A 73 3.07 -7.66 25.53
N GLU A 74 1.81 -7.92 25.83
CA GLU A 74 0.71 -7.62 24.91
C GLU A 74 0.67 -6.12 24.59
N PHE A 75 0.68 -5.78 23.30
CA PHE A 75 0.66 -4.41 22.82
C PHE A 75 -0.60 -3.65 23.28
N ARG A 76 -0.42 -2.56 24.04
CA ARG A 76 -1.52 -1.74 24.57
C ARG A 76 -1.27 -0.25 24.42
N VAL A 77 -2.35 0.49 24.16
CA VAL A 77 -2.42 1.95 24.09
C VAL A 77 -3.54 2.41 25.02
N PRO A 78 -3.22 2.73 26.28
CA PRO A 78 -4.22 3.12 27.28
C PRO A 78 -5.01 4.37 26.87
N LEU A 79 -6.25 4.47 27.36
CA LEU A 79 -7.10 5.65 27.18
C LEU A 79 -6.40 6.93 27.65
N ASN A 80 -6.68 8.03 26.96
CA ASN A 80 -6.11 9.38 27.15
C ASN A 80 -4.61 9.50 26.91
N SER A 81 -3.94 8.43 26.45
CA SER A 81 -2.52 8.47 26.11
C SER A 81 -2.24 9.49 24.99
N PRO A 82 -1.09 10.19 25.02
CA PRO A 82 -0.64 11.02 23.93
C PRO A 82 -0.21 10.14 22.76
N VAL A 83 -0.82 10.33 21.59
CA VAL A 83 -0.53 9.55 20.37
C VAL A 83 -0.29 10.46 19.18
N ILE A 84 0.60 10.04 18.28
CA ILE A 84 0.68 10.63 16.94
C ILE A 84 -0.32 9.94 16.03
N LEU A 85 -1.18 10.70 15.37
CA LEU A 85 -2.02 10.20 14.28
C LEU A 85 -1.41 10.58 12.92
N VAL A 86 -1.27 9.57 12.06
CA VAL A 86 -0.74 9.73 10.69
C VAL A 86 -1.70 9.11 9.70
N GLN A 87 -2.03 9.84 8.64
CA GLN A 87 -2.71 9.28 7.47
C GLN A 87 -1.67 9.04 6.39
N SER A 88 -1.55 7.78 5.99
CA SER A 88 -0.64 7.40 4.94
C SER A 88 -1.08 7.99 3.60
N GLY A 89 -0.14 8.61 2.87
CA GLY A 89 -0.41 9.33 1.62
C GLY A 89 -0.81 10.80 1.80
N ASN A 90 -1.19 11.22 3.00
CA ASN A 90 -1.65 12.59 3.24
C ASN A 90 -0.71 13.35 4.18
N ARG A 91 -0.52 14.65 3.93
CA ARG A 91 0.26 15.54 4.82
C ARG A 91 -0.41 15.78 6.16
N ALA A 92 -1.72 15.60 6.25
CA ALA A 92 -2.42 15.74 7.51
C ALA A 92 -3.53 14.69 7.54
N PRO A 93 -3.78 14.05 8.69
CA PRO A 93 -4.96 13.25 8.88
C PRO A 93 -6.23 14.06 8.63
N GLU A 94 -7.26 13.40 8.13
CA GLU A 94 -8.57 14.02 8.00
C GLU A 94 -9.19 14.41 9.33
N THR A 95 -9.95 15.50 9.32
CA THR A 95 -10.59 16.08 10.50
C THR A 95 -11.56 15.11 11.17
N ILE A 96 -12.36 14.36 10.40
CA ILE A 96 -13.32 13.39 10.94
C ILE A 96 -12.60 12.30 11.74
N MET A 97 -11.48 11.76 11.22
CA MET A 97 -10.70 10.75 11.95
C MET A 97 -10.06 11.35 13.21
N GLN A 98 -9.52 12.55 13.11
CA GLN A 98 -8.95 13.25 14.28
C GLN A 98 -9.99 13.45 15.38
N GLU A 99 -11.19 13.93 15.05
CA GLU A 99 -12.27 14.16 16.00
C GLU A 99 -12.75 12.86 16.66
N GLU A 100 -12.88 11.78 15.90
CA GLU A 100 -13.24 10.46 16.46
C GLU A 100 -12.14 9.93 17.39
N MET A 101 -10.86 10.03 17.00
CA MET A 101 -9.72 9.59 17.83
C MET A 101 -9.55 10.43 19.10
N ARG A 102 -9.82 11.73 19.04
CA ARG A 102 -9.71 12.66 20.19
C ARG A 102 -10.67 12.35 21.34
N LYS A 103 -11.69 11.52 21.10
CA LYS A 103 -12.59 11.04 22.16
C LYS A 103 -11.91 10.06 23.10
N TYR A 104 -10.84 9.40 22.66
CA TYR A 104 -10.18 8.32 23.38
C TYR A 104 -8.70 8.61 23.67
N TYR A 105 -8.05 9.43 22.85
CA TYR A 105 -6.62 9.71 22.96
C TYR A 105 -6.31 11.20 22.87
N THR A 106 -5.15 11.59 23.38
CA THR A 106 -4.60 12.94 23.18
C THR A 106 -3.86 12.96 21.84
N VAL A 107 -4.59 13.31 20.76
CA VAL A 107 -4.08 13.22 19.38
C VAL A 107 -3.20 14.41 19.02
N SER A 108 -1.99 14.10 18.54
CA SER A 108 -1.10 15.03 17.85
C SER A 108 -1.00 14.63 16.37
N THR A 109 -1.18 15.56 15.44
CA THR A 109 -0.99 15.28 14.01
C THR A 109 0.43 15.62 13.61
N PHE A 110 1.09 14.71 12.88
CA PHE A 110 2.41 14.98 12.33
C PHE A 110 2.38 14.85 10.81
N SER A 111 2.86 15.87 10.10
CA SER A 111 2.83 15.90 8.63
C SER A 111 3.86 15.00 7.95
N GLY A 112 4.69 14.31 8.74
CA GLY A 112 5.84 13.57 8.23
C GLY A 112 7.01 14.49 7.87
N ILE A 113 8.23 13.98 8.08
CA ILE A 113 9.48 14.56 7.60
C ILE A 113 9.51 14.37 6.06
N PRO A 114 9.83 15.41 5.28
CA PRO A 114 9.69 15.42 3.82
C PRO A 114 10.63 14.46 3.08
N ASP A 115 10.20 14.13 1.85
CA ASP A 115 10.75 13.29 0.78
C ASP A 115 12.06 12.54 1.07
N ARG A 116 12.03 11.22 0.76
CA ARG A 116 13.22 10.40 0.51
C ARG A 116 14.26 11.27 -0.16
N GLN A 117 15.35 11.59 0.55
CA GLN A 117 16.37 12.47 0.00
C GLN A 117 16.74 11.90 -1.36
N LYS A 118 16.46 12.65 -2.42
CA LYS A 118 17.01 12.29 -3.74
C LYS A 118 18.50 12.15 -3.50
N PRO A 119 19.13 11.03 -3.90
CA PRO A 119 20.57 10.92 -3.81
C PRO A 119 21.13 12.19 -4.44
N LEU A 120 21.93 12.93 -3.67
CA LEU A 120 22.53 14.18 -4.11
C LEU A 120 23.38 13.85 -5.33
N THR A 121 22.82 13.94 -6.54
CA THR A 121 23.58 13.93 -7.79
C THR A 121 24.19 15.31 -7.92
N CYS A 122 25.14 15.61 -7.04
CA CYS A 122 26.08 16.68 -7.27
C CYS A 122 26.97 16.19 -8.41
N ASN A 123 26.71 16.66 -9.64
CA ASN A 123 27.74 16.68 -10.67
C ASN A 123 28.85 17.62 -10.16
N LYS A 124 29.75 17.08 -9.34
CA LYS A 124 31.00 17.76 -8.99
C LYS A 124 32.13 16.89 -9.53
N ASN A 125 32.66 17.41 -10.63
CA ASN A 125 33.91 17.09 -11.31
C ASN A 125 34.76 15.96 -10.73
N LYS A 126 35.17 15.06 -11.62
CA LYS A 126 36.44 14.33 -11.55
C LYS A 126 37.49 15.23 -10.90
N ASP A 127 37.93 14.87 -9.70
CA ASP A 127 39.34 14.59 -9.44
C ASP A 127 39.57 14.25 -7.96
N LYS A 128 40.32 13.15 -7.78
CA LYS A 128 41.13 12.73 -6.63
C LYS A 128 40.44 12.02 -5.45
N ASN A 129 40.81 10.74 -5.37
CA ASN A 129 41.06 9.92 -4.20
C ASN A 129 40.92 10.63 -2.85
N GLU A 130 40.03 10.10 -2.01
CA GLU A 130 40.36 9.60 -0.68
C GLU A 130 39.20 8.69 -0.24
N ASN A 131 39.53 7.61 0.48
CA ASN A 131 38.57 6.74 1.14
C ASN A 131 37.89 7.53 2.26
N GLU A 132 36.93 8.35 1.88
CA GLU A 132 35.98 8.92 2.81
C GLU A 132 34.74 8.05 2.67
N ASP A 133 34.42 7.32 3.75
CA ASP A 133 33.20 6.54 3.88
C ASP A 133 32.01 7.43 3.50
N VAL A 134 31.60 7.34 2.23
CA VAL A 134 30.26 7.69 1.80
C VAL A 134 29.39 6.62 2.44
N ALA A 135 29.19 6.74 3.75
CA ALA A 135 28.07 6.17 4.47
C ALA A 135 26.88 6.48 3.59
N SER A 136 26.45 5.45 2.88
CA SER A 136 25.47 5.50 1.82
C SER A 136 24.22 5.89 2.55
N ALA A 137 23.96 7.20 2.64
CA ALA A 137 23.06 7.84 3.58
C ALA A 137 21.97 6.85 3.94
N GLU A 138 22.16 6.19 5.09
CA GLU A 138 21.36 5.02 5.42
C GLU A 138 19.93 5.48 5.27
N ASN A 139 19.15 4.78 4.45
CA ASN A 139 17.74 5.07 4.30
C ASN A 139 17.15 4.98 5.71
N MET A 140 17.11 6.10 6.44
CA MET A 140 16.59 6.17 7.78
C MET A 140 15.20 5.59 7.69
N ASN A 141 14.97 4.46 8.38
CA ASN A 141 13.69 3.80 8.38
C ASN A 141 12.66 4.84 8.82
N TRP A 142 11.66 5.12 7.98
CA TRP A 142 10.72 6.22 8.21
C TRP A 142 10.07 6.10 9.59
N MET A 143 9.79 4.87 10.04
CA MET A 143 9.30 4.62 11.39
C MET A 143 10.31 4.92 12.50
N GLN A 144 11.62 4.70 12.31
CA GLN A 144 12.62 5.10 13.31
C GLN A 144 12.66 6.62 13.45
N ALA A 145 12.63 7.36 12.34
CA ALA A 145 12.58 8.82 12.36
C ALA A 145 11.29 9.32 13.02
N LEU A 146 10.15 8.71 12.70
CA LEU A 146 8.87 9.08 13.29
C LEU A 146 8.80 8.74 14.79
N ARG A 147 9.30 7.57 15.20
CA ARG A 147 9.43 7.18 16.61
C ARG A 147 10.32 8.15 17.38
N PHE A 148 11.43 8.60 16.80
CA PHE A 148 12.28 9.59 17.44
C PHE A 148 11.56 10.93 17.66
N VAL A 149 10.82 11.41 16.66
CA VAL A 149 9.98 12.61 16.82
C VAL A 149 8.90 12.40 17.87
N ALA A 150 8.24 11.24 17.87
CA ALA A 150 7.23 10.87 18.84
C ALA A 150 7.80 10.85 20.27
N ALA A 151 8.99 10.29 20.45
CA ALA A 151 9.69 10.25 21.73
C ALA A 151 10.02 11.66 22.25
N LYS A 152 10.49 12.56 21.36
CA LYS A 152 10.70 13.98 21.69
C LYS A 152 9.41 14.71 22.08
N GLY A 153 8.29 14.35 21.46
CA GLY A 153 6.97 14.86 21.80
C GLY A 153 6.33 14.16 23.00
N HIS A 154 7.05 13.28 23.70
CA HIS A 154 6.55 12.44 24.80
C HIS A 154 5.26 11.67 24.46
N GLN A 155 5.14 11.27 23.19
CA GLN A 155 4.03 10.45 22.71
C GLN A 155 4.28 8.99 23.08
N LYS A 156 3.21 8.27 23.41
CA LYS A 156 3.26 6.86 23.81
C LYS A 156 3.21 5.92 22.62
N ALA A 157 2.35 6.22 21.65
CA ALA A 157 2.16 5.41 20.46
C ALA A 157 2.04 6.27 19.20
N ILE A 158 2.34 5.65 18.06
CA ILE A 158 2.06 6.16 16.72
C ILE A 158 0.94 5.31 16.14
N ILE A 159 -0.08 5.95 15.59
CA ILE A 159 -1.19 5.29 14.92
C ILE A 159 -1.21 5.78 13.48
N VAL A 160 -0.82 4.90 12.57
CA VAL A 160 -0.89 5.12 11.13
C VAL A 160 -2.17 4.48 10.63
N PHE A 161 -2.97 5.20 9.85
CA PHE A 161 -4.09 4.61 9.12
C PHE A 161 -3.95 4.80 7.61
N GLN A 162 -4.48 3.82 6.90
CA GLN A 162 -4.55 3.75 5.45
C GLN A 162 -5.99 3.48 5.07
N ASP A 163 -6.57 4.33 4.25
CA ASP A 163 -7.95 4.21 3.83
C ASP A 163 -8.10 4.13 2.31
N THR A 164 -9.01 3.27 1.85
CA THR A 164 -9.36 3.13 0.43
C THR A 164 -10.88 3.01 0.26
N LEU A 165 -11.43 3.80 -0.66
CA LEU A 165 -12.82 3.70 -1.08
C LEU A 165 -12.91 2.79 -2.29
N GLN A 166 -13.78 1.79 -2.21
CA GLN A 166 -13.99 0.82 -3.28
C GLN A 166 -15.45 0.78 -3.72
N THR A 167 -15.63 0.56 -5.01
CA THR A 167 -16.91 0.23 -5.66
C THR A 167 -17.01 -1.25 -5.91
N GLY A 168 -18.19 -1.81 -5.68
CA GLY A 168 -18.52 -3.20 -5.88
C GLY A 168 -19.62 -3.30 -6.92
N GLU A 169 -19.38 -4.04 -7.99
CA GLU A 169 -20.38 -4.38 -9.00
C GLU A 169 -20.75 -5.87 -8.86
N TYR A 170 -22.04 -6.17 -8.85
CA TYR A 170 -22.49 -7.55 -8.76
C TYR A 170 -22.36 -8.26 -10.11
N ASP A 171 -21.45 -9.23 -10.19
CA ASP A 171 -21.31 -10.08 -11.36
C ASP A 171 -22.29 -11.25 -11.27
N SER A 172 -23.28 -11.24 -12.16
CA SER A 172 -24.31 -12.29 -12.24
C SER A 172 -23.75 -13.65 -12.66
N ALA A 173 -22.65 -13.70 -13.41
CA ALA A 173 -21.98 -14.93 -13.81
C ALA A 173 -21.21 -15.56 -12.64
N LEU A 174 -20.49 -14.73 -11.87
CA LEU A 174 -19.72 -15.17 -10.70
C LEU A 174 -20.57 -15.27 -9.42
N LYS A 175 -21.84 -14.81 -9.44
CA LYS A 175 -22.74 -14.70 -8.28
C LYS A 175 -22.07 -14.03 -7.08
N SER A 176 -21.20 -13.06 -7.33
CA SER A 176 -20.40 -12.38 -6.32
C SER A 176 -20.12 -10.94 -6.73
N THR A 177 -19.81 -10.10 -5.74
CA THR A 177 -19.48 -8.69 -5.97
C THR A 177 -17.99 -8.56 -6.26
N VAL A 178 -17.66 -8.01 -7.42
CA VAL A 178 -16.28 -7.69 -7.81
C VAL A 178 -15.98 -6.27 -7.33
N TRP A 179 -14.92 -6.12 -6.53
CA TRP A 179 -14.53 -4.85 -5.93
C TRP A 179 -13.35 -4.22 -6.66
N SER A 180 -13.43 -2.92 -6.89
CA SER A 180 -12.42 -2.10 -7.54
C SER A 180 -12.28 -0.76 -6.83
N ASP A 181 -11.12 -0.11 -6.96
CA ASP A 181 -10.91 1.22 -6.37
C ASP A 181 -11.82 2.24 -7.05
N TYR A 182 -12.42 3.12 -6.25
CA TYR A 182 -13.34 4.14 -6.75
C TYR A 182 -12.59 5.20 -7.59
N LYS A 183 -13.03 5.39 -8.83
CA LYS A 183 -12.40 6.30 -9.80
C LYS A 183 -13.18 7.60 -10.03
N ASN A 184 -13.99 8.04 -9.06
CA ASN A 184 -14.91 9.18 -9.21
C ASN A 184 -15.87 9.03 -10.40
N GLU A 185 -16.28 7.79 -10.68
CA GLU A 185 -17.24 7.48 -11.74
C GLU A 185 -18.67 7.72 -11.24
N LYS A 186 -19.60 8.04 -12.15
CA LYS A 186 -21.02 8.21 -11.78
C LYS A 186 -21.53 6.89 -11.19
N LEU A 187 -22.00 6.94 -9.93
CA LEU A 187 -22.59 5.78 -9.29
C LEU A 187 -23.91 5.43 -10.00
N THR A 188 -24.00 4.20 -10.50
CA THR A 188 -25.23 3.63 -11.07
C THR A 188 -25.95 2.79 -10.02
N ASP A 189 -27.23 2.48 -10.27
CA ASP A 189 -28.15 1.85 -9.31
C ASP A 189 -27.72 0.46 -8.79
N ALA A 190 -26.75 -0.19 -9.45
CA ALA A 190 -26.27 -1.53 -9.09
C ALA A 190 -24.96 -1.52 -8.28
N ILE A 191 -24.39 -0.34 -7.99
CA ILE A 191 -23.06 -0.23 -7.39
C ILE A 191 -23.16 -0.19 -5.86
N SER A 192 -22.41 -1.08 -5.21
CA SER A 192 -22.17 -1.05 -3.76
C SER A 192 -20.89 -0.27 -3.47
N LEU A 193 -20.82 0.42 -2.34
CA LEU A 193 -19.61 1.08 -1.86
C LEU A 193 -19.12 0.42 -0.58
N ARG A 194 -17.81 0.38 -0.41
CA ARG A 194 -17.20 0.03 0.88
C ARG A 194 -15.99 0.90 1.15
N TYR A 195 -15.79 1.19 2.42
CA TYR A 195 -14.61 1.91 2.89
C TYR A 195 -13.73 0.94 3.66
N LEU A 196 -12.51 0.73 3.17
CA LEU A 196 -11.51 -0.10 3.83
C LEU A 196 -10.58 0.80 4.62
N VAL A 197 -10.30 0.44 5.86
CA VAL A 197 -9.27 1.12 6.65
C VAL A 197 -8.40 0.07 7.30
N ARG A 198 -7.09 0.29 7.25
CA ARG A 198 -6.07 -0.49 7.94
C ARG A 198 -5.36 0.42 8.93
N PHE A 199 -5.21 -0.04 10.16
CA PHE A 199 -4.42 0.62 11.19
C PHE A 199 -3.12 -0.13 11.40
N THR A 200 -2.05 0.64 11.61
CA THR A 200 -0.76 0.17 12.12
C THR A 200 -0.46 0.99 13.36
N LEU A 201 -0.36 0.32 14.50
CA LEU A 201 0.01 0.93 15.77
C LEU A 201 1.46 0.59 16.06
N VAL A 202 2.22 1.53 16.59
CA VAL A 202 3.62 1.34 16.96
C VAL A 202 3.90 1.96 18.31
N ASP A 203 4.53 1.20 19.20
CA ASP A 203 4.97 1.66 20.50
C ASP A 203 6.23 2.50 20.32
N VAL A 204 6.24 3.69 20.93
CA VAL A 204 7.36 4.62 20.75
C VAL A 204 8.62 4.11 21.45
N ALA A 205 8.48 3.52 22.64
CA ALA A 205 9.59 3.08 23.47
C ALA A 205 10.20 1.77 22.96
N THR A 206 9.39 0.72 22.76
CA THR A 206 9.87 -0.61 22.36
C THR A 206 10.06 -0.69 20.84
N GLY A 207 9.11 -0.13 20.09
CA GLY A 207 9.06 -0.29 18.63
C GLY A 207 8.27 -1.49 18.17
N GLU A 208 7.67 -2.21 19.10
CA GLU A 208 6.66 -3.21 18.80
C GLU A 208 5.52 -2.56 18.05
N TRP A 209 4.92 -3.35 17.16
CA TRP A 209 3.87 -2.86 16.30
C TRP A 209 2.77 -3.90 16.18
N ALA A 210 1.57 -3.42 15.93
CA ALA A 210 0.42 -4.26 15.65
C ALA A 210 -0.31 -3.70 14.43
N THR A 211 -0.68 -4.57 13.50
CA THR A 211 -1.57 -4.20 12.39
C THR A 211 -2.95 -4.74 12.64
N TRP A 212 -3.95 -3.95 12.26
CA TRP A 212 -5.33 -4.37 12.39
C TRP A 212 -6.19 -3.75 11.29
N SER A 213 -6.99 -4.60 10.66
CA SER A 213 -8.00 -4.21 9.68
C SER A 213 -9.34 -4.83 10.11
N PRO A 214 -10.37 -4.01 10.41
CA PRO A 214 -11.71 -4.51 10.74
C PRO A 214 -12.39 -5.19 9.54
N VAL A 215 -13.51 -5.85 9.84
CA VAL A 215 -14.44 -6.36 8.82
C VAL A 215 -15.02 -5.18 8.03
N ASN A 216 -15.10 -5.34 6.71
CA ASN A 216 -15.50 -4.29 5.79
C ASN A 216 -16.93 -3.80 6.06
N TYR A 217 -17.12 -2.47 6.13
CA TYR A 217 -18.46 -1.88 6.16
C TYR A 217 -18.93 -1.61 4.73
N GLU A 218 -19.88 -2.42 4.28
CA GLU A 218 -20.50 -2.31 2.96
C GLU A 218 -21.78 -1.48 3.03
N TYR A 219 -21.99 -0.62 2.04
CA TYR A 219 -23.17 0.19 1.90
C TYR A 219 -23.68 0.13 0.46
N LYS A 220 -24.96 -0.17 0.29
CA LYS A 220 -25.60 -0.11 -1.03
C LYS A 220 -26.03 1.32 -1.30
N VAL A 221 -25.56 1.88 -2.41
CA VAL A 221 -25.95 3.22 -2.85
C VAL A 221 -27.43 3.21 -3.18
N LEU A 222 -28.19 4.16 -2.65
CA LEU A 222 -29.60 4.31 -2.98
C LEU A 222 -29.71 5.21 -4.22
N PRO A 223 -30.55 4.84 -5.22
CA PRO A 223 -30.75 5.65 -6.42
C PRO A 223 -31.16 7.09 -6.05
N PRO A 224 -30.61 8.11 -6.73
CA PRO A 224 -31.18 9.45 -6.65
C PRO A 224 -32.61 9.44 -7.19
N LEU A 225 -33.54 10.12 -6.51
CA LEU A 225 -34.92 10.25 -7.00
C LEU A 225 -34.94 10.92 -8.38
N PRO A 226 -35.81 10.45 -9.31
CA PRO A 226 -35.76 10.80 -10.74
C PRO A 226 -36.04 12.27 -11.09
N ASP A 227 -36.36 13.13 -10.12
CA ASP A 227 -36.75 14.54 -10.34
C ASP A 227 -35.62 15.57 -10.07
N LYS A 228 -34.38 15.14 -9.87
CA LYS A 228 -33.28 16.01 -9.44
C LYS A 228 -32.17 16.16 -10.49
N ASN A 229 -31.92 17.41 -10.90
CA ASN A 229 -30.88 17.84 -11.85
C ASN A 229 -29.51 17.18 -11.60
N GLU A 230 -28.70 16.97 -12.66
CA GLU A 230 -27.38 16.29 -12.58
C GLU A 230 -26.40 16.86 -11.53
N ALA A 231 -26.49 18.16 -11.22
CA ALA A 231 -25.71 18.76 -10.13
C ALA A 231 -26.12 18.20 -8.76
N SER A 232 -27.42 18.11 -8.51
CA SER A 232 -27.97 17.58 -7.25
C SER A 232 -27.78 16.07 -7.08
N THR A 233 -27.61 15.29 -8.15
CA THR A 233 -27.28 13.86 -8.04
C THR A 233 -25.83 13.63 -7.62
N THR A 234 -24.92 14.50 -8.06
CA THR A 234 -23.50 14.45 -7.69
C THR A 234 -23.32 14.87 -6.23
N ASP A 235 -23.97 15.96 -5.81
CA ASP A 235 -23.96 16.42 -4.41
C ASP A 235 -24.53 15.35 -3.45
N MET A 236 -25.61 14.66 -3.84
CA MET A 236 -26.19 13.59 -3.02
C MET A 236 -25.26 12.37 -2.92
N THR A 237 -24.52 12.06 -3.99
CA THR A 237 -23.52 10.97 -4.00
C THR A 237 -22.36 11.27 -3.05
N GLU A 238 -21.81 12.48 -3.11
CA GLU A 238 -20.73 12.91 -2.21
C GLU A 238 -21.19 12.92 -0.75
N GLN A 239 -22.43 13.34 -0.48
CA GLN A 239 -23.03 13.27 0.86
C GLN A 239 -23.13 11.83 1.36
N GLN A 240 -23.54 10.89 0.52
CA GLN A 240 -23.61 9.47 0.89
C GLN A 240 -22.22 8.88 1.18
N ILE A 241 -21.22 9.22 0.37
CA ILE A 241 -19.82 8.80 0.59
C ILE A 241 -19.30 9.37 1.92
N MET A 242 -19.58 10.65 2.19
CA MET A 242 -19.19 11.30 3.45
C MET A 242 -19.83 10.63 4.66
N GLN A 243 -21.13 10.29 4.58
CA GLN A 243 -21.84 9.58 5.65
C GLN A 243 -21.27 8.17 5.87
N LEU A 244 -20.99 7.44 4.79
CA LEU A 244 -20.36 6.12 4.86
C LEU A 244 -19.01 6.22 5.57
N LYS A 245 -18.17 7.15 5.13
CA LYS A 245 -16.85 7.40 5.71
C LYS A 245 -16.91 7.73 7.20
N GLN A 246 -17.77 8.66 7.59
CA GLN A 246 -17.94 9.03 8.99
C GLN A 246 -18.42 7.85 9.85
N LYS A 247 -19.39 7.07 9.36
CA LYS A 247 -19.87 5.87 10.06
C LYS A 247 -18.77 4.83 10.22
N THR A 248 -17.99 4.60 9.16
CA THR A 248 -16.87 3.67 9.16
C THR A 248 -15.81 4.10 10.17
N TYR A 249 -15.34 5.35 10.11
CA TYR A 249 -14.32 5.85 11.05
C TYR A 249 -14.77 5.73 12.50
N LYS A 250 -16.00 6.16 12.82
CA LYS A 250 -16.53 6.03 14.18
C LYS A 250 -16.55 4.59 14.67
N ALA A 251 -17.00 3.65 13.85
CA ALA A 251 -17.09 2.25 14.22
C ALA A 251 -15.69 1.63 14.40
N MET A 252 -14.76 1.95 13.49
CA MET A 252 -13.41 1.39 13.51
C MET A 252 -12.55 1.96 14.64
N VAL A 253 -12.64 3.25 14.94
CA VAL A 253 -11.95 3.85 16.09
C VAL A 253 -12.43 3.22 17.39
N LYS A 254 -13.75 3.02 17.54
CA LYS A 254 -14.31 2.34 18.73
C LYS A 254 -13.74 0.93 18.89
N ASP A 255 -13.65 0.17 17.81
CA ASP A 255 -13.15 -1.20 17.87
C ASP A 255 -11.62 -1.27 18.11
N LEU A 256 -10.86 -0.36 17.49
CA LEU A 256 -9.43 -0.18 17.74
C LEU A 256 -9.17 0.09 19.23
N VAL A 257 -9.92 1.01 19.83
CA VAL A 257 -9.80 1.34 21.26
C VAL A 257 -10.14 0.13 22.12
N ASN A 258 -11.24 -0.57 21.84
CA ASN A 258 -11.63 -1.74 22.62
C ASN A 258 -10.58 -2.86 22.60
N ARG A 259 -9.86 -2.99 21.47
CA ARG A 259 -8.84 -4.02 21.27
C ARG A 259 -7.53 -3.72 21.99
N TYR A 260 -7.10 -2.46 21.99
CA TYR A 260 -5.75 -2.08 22.44
C TYR A 260 -5.73 -1.27 23.75
N GLN A 261 -6.87 -0.92 24.35
CA GLN A 261 -6.89 -0.21 25.64
C GLN A 261 -6.27 -1.00 26.81
#